data_AF-A0A5C5S7B5-F1
#
_entry.id   AF-A0A5C5S7B5-F1
#
_cell.length_a   1.000
_cell.length_b   1.000
_cell.length_c   1.000
_cell.angle_alpha   90.00
_cell.angle_beta   90.00
_cell.angle_gamma   90.00
#
_symmetry.space_group_name_H-M   'P 1'
#
loop_
_entity.id
_entity.type
_entity.pdbx_description
1 polymer ?
#
loop_
_entity_poly.entity_id
_entity_poly.type
_entity_poly.pdbx_seq_one_letter_code
_entity_poly.pdbx_strand_id
1 'polypeptide(L)'
;MNPATKLAAFGAGLVVAFGGAYGIAGAVVPDSTVAQWNAEADQGHGGHAAPAAPAAPGAVNGVSLSADGLTFAPVAAPRAVGEAGALSFRIEGAAGAPITAYTTTHEKDLHLIVVRTDGTRFRHVHPSLDRTTGTWSLPWSWAEAGTYRLYADFAPATGSPVTLSRTVEVAGGYAPVDPAPSRTAQVDGFTVTLGGDLTAGASSPLTLRVSRDGAPVTALQPYLGAFGHLVALRQGDLAFLHVHPEGAEPKPGDTGGPAVAFRAQAPTAGRYLLYLDFQVDGVVRTASFVLDAGASGAPQNSTTAPVPAPPADGHGGH
;
A
#
# COMPACT_ATOMS: atom_id res chain seq x y z
N MET A 1 46.35 -19.94 2.60
CA MET A 1 45.98 -19.72 1.18
C MET A 1 45.53 -18.27 1.03
N ASN A 2 46.06 -17.55 0.04
CA ASN A 2 45.66 -16.16 -0.20
C ASN A 2 44.28 -16.09 -0.90
N PRO A 3 43.61 -14.93 -0.91
CA PRO A 3 42.27 -14.78 -1.48
C PRO A 3 42.20 -15.15 -2.97
N ALA A 4 43.25 -14.87 -3.75
CA ALA A 4 43.31 -15.19 -5.17
C ALA A 4 43.31 -16.71 -5.43
N THR A 5 44.03 -17.50 -4.62
CA THR A 5 44.01 -18.96 -4.72
C THR A 5 42.65 -19.55 -4.38
N LYS A 6 41.92 -18.96 -3.42
CA LYS A 6 40.56 -19.40 -3.07
C LYS A 6 39.56 -19.11 -4.19
N LEU A 7 39.65 -17.94 -4.82
CA LEU A 7 38.79 -17.58 -5.96
C LEU A 7 39.06 -18.47 -7.18
N ALA A 8 40.33 -18.76 -7.48
CA ALA A 8 40.70 -19.65 -8.57
C ALA A 8 40.20 -21.09 -8.33
N ALA A 9 40.35 -21.60 -7.11
CA ALA A 9 39.84 -22.92 -6.74
C ALA A 9 38.30 -22.99 -6.82
N PHE A 10 37.61 -21.93 -6.39
CA PHE A 10 36.15 -21.83 -6.51
C PHE A 10 35.70 -21.78 -7.97
N GLY A 11 36.35 -20.97 -8.81
CA GLY A 11 36.07 -20.91 -10.25
C GLY A 11 36.29 -22.25 -10.95
N ALA A 12 37.39 -22.94 -10.64
CA ALA A 12 37.65 -24.29 -11.16
C ALA A 12 36.58 -25.30 -10.69
N GLY A 13 36.14 -25.21 -9.43
CA GLY A 13 35.06 -26.03 -8.90
C GLY A 13 33.73 -25.82 -9.65
N LEU A 14 33.40 -24.56 -9.97
CA LEU A 14 32.21 -24.24 -10.76
C LEU A 14 32.31 -24.80 -12.19
N VAL A 15 33.46 -24.67 -12.85
CA VAL A 15 33.65 -25.22 -14.21
C VAL A 15 33.46 -26.75 -14.21
N VAL A 16 34.00 -27.45 -13.21
CA VAL A 16 33.82 -28.90 -13.08
C VAL A 16 32.36 -29.26 -12.80
N ALA A 17 31.68 -28.52 -11.91
CA ALA A 17 30.29 -28.78 -11.57
C ALA A 17 29.36 -28.56 -12.76
N PHE A 18 29.46 -27.41 -13.43
CA PHE A 18 28.61 -27.08 -14.59
C PHE A 18 28.96 -27.91 -15.82
N GLY A 19 30.24 -28.13 -16.10
CA GLY A 19 30.69 -28.98 -17.22
C GLY A 19 30.30 -30.43 -17.03
N GLY A 20 30.42 -30.95 -15.79
CA GLY A 20 29.98 -32.30 -15.44
C GLY A 20 28.47 -32.47 -15.57
N ALA A 21 27.68 -31.51 -15.06
CA ALA A 21 26.23 -31.52 -15.21
C ALA A 21 25.80 -31.47 -16.68
N TYR A 22 26.44 -30.63 -17.51
CA TYR A 22 26.16 -30.54 -18.94
C TYR A 22 26.48 -31.85 -19.68
N GLY A 23 27.63 -32.47 -19.39
CA GLY A 23 28.02 -33.75 -19.99
C GLY A 23 27.10 -34.91 -19.60
N ILE A 24 26.69 -34.98 -18.33
CA ILE A 24 25.74 -36.01 -17.84
C ILE A 24 24.36 -35.79 -18.47
N ALA A 25 23.89 -34.54 -18.55
CA ALA A 25 22.62 -34.22 -19.19
C ALA A 25 22.59 -34.67 -20.66
N GLY A 26 23.67 -34.42 -21.41
CA GLY A 26 23.77 -34.87 -22.81
C GLY A 26 23.82 -36.38 -23.01
N ALA A 27 24.14 -37.16 -21.98
CA ALA A 27 24.19 -38.63 -22.04
C ALA A 27 22.89 -39.31 -21.54
N VAL A 28 22.13 -38.63 -20.68
CA VAL A 28 20.97 -39.21 -19.97
C VAL A 28 19.65 -38.65 -20.47
N VAL A 29 19.63 -37.43 -21.02
CA VAL A 29 18.41 -36.80 -21.55
C VAL A 29 18.23 -37.21 -23.02
N PRO A 30 17.14 -37.92 -23.37
CA PRO A 30 16.87 -38.28 -24.76
C PRO A 30 16.62 -37.04 -25.62
N ASP A 31 17.07 -37.07 -26.88
CA ASP A 31 16.87 -35.98 -27.84
C ASP A 31 15.39 -35.61 -28.04
N SER A 32 14.47 -36.56 -27.83
CA SER A 32 13.02 -36.33 -27.86
C SER A 32 12.53 -35.40 -26.73
N THR A 33 13.17 -35.44 -25.57
CA THR A 33 12.85 -34.55 -24.44
C THR A 33 13.35 -33.14 -24.70
N VAL A 34 14.52 -33.00 -25.33
CA VAL A 34 15.06 -31.70 -25.78
C VAL A 34 14.19 -31.11 -26.90
N ALA A 35 13.77 -31.94 -27.87
CA ALA A 35 12.86 -31.53 -28.93
C ALA A 35 11.49 -31.11 -28.39
N GLN A 36 10.97 -31.79 -27.37
CA GLN A 36 9.73 -31.43 -26.70
C GLN A 36 9.86 -30.10 -25.93
N TRP A 37 10.96 -29.87 -25.22
CA TRP A 37 11.23 -28.58 -24.56
C TRP A 37 11.40 -27.42 -25.53
N ASN A 38 12.06 -27.64 -26.68
CA ASN A 38 12.15 -26.63 -27.72
C ASN A 38 10.79 -26.37 -28.39
N ALA A 39 9.96 -27.40 -28.56
CA ALA A 39 8.60 -27.24 -29.06
C ALA A 39 7.66 -26.54 -28.05
N GLU A 40 7.89 -26.72 -26.74
CA GLU A 40 7.20 -25.98 -25.67
C GLU A 40 7.69 -24.51 -25.59
N ALA A 41 8.97 -24.25 -25.87
CA ALA A 41 9.54 -22.91 -25.95
C ALA A 41 9.10 -22.13 -27.21
N ASP A 42 9.02 -22.79 -28.37
CA ASP A 42 8.52 -22.20 -29.62
C ASP A 42 7.00 -21.96 -29.58
N GLN A 43 6.24 -22.76 -28.83
CA GLN A 43 4.84 -22.46 -28.51
C GLN A 43 4.66 -21.22 -27.60
N GLY A 44 5.74 -20.73 -26.98
CA GLY A 44 5.75 -19.50 -26.17
C GLY A 44 5.92 -18.20 -26.97
N HIS A 45 6.21 -18.25 -28.27
CA HIS A 45 6.48 -17.06 -29.10
C HIS A 45 5.68 -16.99 -30.42
N GLY A 46 4.53 -17.66 -30.48
CA GLY A 46 3.54 -17.47 -31.54
C GLY A 46 2.66 -16.24 -31.27
N GLY A 47 2.77 -15.21 -32.12
CA GLY A 47 2.03 -13.95 -32.01
C GLY A 47 0.51 -14.12 -31.98
N HIS A 48 -0.05 -14.10 -30.78
CA HIS A 48 -1.43 -13.72 -30.53
C HIS A 48 -1.41 -12.73 -29.36
N ALA A 49 -2.02 -11.56 -29.56
CA ALA A 49 -2.33 -10.64 -28.48
C ALA A 49 -3.24 -11.37 -27.48
N ALA A 50 -2.62 -11.95 -26.45
CA ALA A 50 -3.33 -12.45 -25.30
C ALA A 50 -3.95 -11.23 -24.59
N PRO A 51 -5.26 -11.23 -24.27
CA PRO A 51 -5.75 -10.30 -23.27
C PRO A 51 -4.87 -10.49 -22.02
N ALA A 52 -4.47 -9.38 -21.40
CA ALA A 52 -3.65 -9.39 -20.19
C ALA A 52 -4.15 -10.48 -19.25
N ALA A 53 -3.29 -11.46 -18.96
CA ALA A 53 -3.61 -12.47 -17.98
C ALA A 53 -4.06 -11.73 -16.70
N PRO A 54 -5.20 -12.09 -16.09
CA PRO A 54 -5.58 -11.49 -14.82
C PRO A 54 -4.41 -11.69 -13.86
N ALA A 55 -4.03 -10.63 -13.16
CA ALA A 55 -2.98 -10.68 -12.15
C ALA A 55 -3.21 -11.92 -11.27
N ALA A 56 -2.14 -12.69 -11.04
CA ALA A 56 -2.22 -13.88 -10.21
C ALA A 56 -2.95 -13.54 -8.90
N PRO A 57 -3.89 -14.39 -8.42
CA PRO A 57 -4.52 -14.17 -7.12
C PRO A 57 -3.43 -14.01 -6.04
N GLY A 58 -3.28 -12.81 -5.50
CA GLY A 58 -2.24 -12.49 -4.53
C GLY A 58 -1.06 -11.65 -5.01
N ALA A 59 -1.14 -10.97 -6.17
CA ALA A 59 -0.17 -9.93 -6.51
C ALA A 59 -0.11 -8.86 -5.39
N VAL A 60 1.06 -8.74 -4.77
CA VAL A 60 1.31 -7.82 -3.67
C VAL A 60 1.62 -6.45 -4.26
N ASN A 61 0.72 -5.49 -4.10
CA ASN A 61 0.90 -4.14 -4.64
C ASN A 61 1.80 -3.27 -3.76
N GLY A 62 2.43 -2.28 -4.38
CA GLY A 62 3.14 -1.21 -3.67
C GLY A 62 4.40 -1.64 -2.90
N VAL A 63 4.98 -2.80 -3.17
CA VAL A 63 6.26 -3.25 -2.57
C VAL A 63 7.43 -3.24 -3.54
N SER A 64 7.20 -2.80 -4.78
CA SER A 64 8.18 -2.82 -5.87
C SER A 64 8.73 -1.42 -6.17
N LEU A 65 10.05 -1.34 -6.39
CA LEU A 65 10.72 -0.12 -6.84
C LEU A 65 10.39 0.23 -8.29
N SER A 66 10.07 -0.78 -9.10
CA SER A 66 9.82 -0.67 -10.53
C SER A 66 8.70 -1.62 -10.97
N ALA A 67 7.90 -1.17 -11.93
CA ALA A 67 6.86 -1.94 -12.60
C ALA A 67 6.61 -1.32 -13.98
N ASP A 68 6.23 -2.13 -14.97
CA ASP A 68 5.86 -1.67 -16.32
C ASP A 68 6.89 -0.74 -17.00
N GLY A 69 8.18 -1.01 -16.77
CA GLY A 69 9.28 -0.20 -17.30
C GLY A 69 9.47 1.16 -16.62
N LEU A 70 8.69 1.45 -15.57
CA LEU A 70 8.80 2.62 -14.73
C LEU A 70 9.57 2.29 -13.46
N THR A 71 10.34 3.24 -12.95
CA THR A 71 11.14 3.13 -11.73
C THR A 71 10.96 4.36 -10.85
N PHE A 72 10.76 4.15 -9.55
CA PHE A 72 10.79 5.23 -8.58
C PHE A 72 12.26 5.59 -8.31
N ALA A 73 12.73 6.73 -8.83
CA ALA A 73 14.12 7.19 -8.71
C ALA A 73 14.47 7.59 -7.25
N PRO A 74 15.77 7.68 -6.90
CA PRO A 74 16.21 8.03 -5.54
C PRO A 74 15.53 9.28 -4.98
N VAL A 75 15.08 9.18 -3.73
CA VAL A 75 14.49 10.30 -3.00
C VAL A 75 15.60 11.10 -2.33
N ALA A 76 15.64 12.39 -2.60
CA ALA A 76 16.39 13.35 -1.81
C ALA A 76 15.45 14.01 -0.80
N ALA A 77 15.81 13.97 0.48
CA ALA A 77 15.06 14.56 1.59
C ALA A 77 16.04 14.93 2.73
N PRO A 78 15.63 15.78 3.69
CA PRO A 78 16.36 15.95 4.95
C PRO A 78 16.69 14.59 5.59
N ARG A 79 17.84 14.47 6.25
CA ARG A 79 18.30 13.18 6.80
C ARG A 79 18.13 13.08 8.32
N ALA A 80 17.82 14.19 8.97
CA ALA A 80 17.62 14.26 10.41
C ALA A 80 16.22 14.75 10.78
N VAL A 81 15.81 14.41 12.00
CA VAL A 81 14.56 14.89 12.61
C VAL A 81 14.61 16.41 12.81
N GLY A 82 13.51 17.09 12.52
CA GLY A 82 13.36 18.53 12.72
C GLY A 82 14.07 19.41 11.67
N GLU A 83 14.89 18.83 10.79
CA GLU A 83 15.50 19.55 9.67
C GLU A 83 14.43 19.86 8.61
N ALA A 84 14.27 21.15 8.29
CA ALA A 84 13.41 21.60 7.21
C ALA A 84 14.17 21.57 5.88
N GLY A 85 13.51 21.09 4.84
CA GLY A 85 14.04 21.10 3.48
C GLY A 85 12.97 20.74 2.47
N ALA A 86 13.39 20.10 1.37
CA ALA A 86 12.48 19.57 0.37
C ALA A 86 12.64 18.05 0.27
N LEU A 87 11.51 17.35 0.13
CA LEU A 87 11.49 15.99 -0.37
C LEU A 87 11.32 16.08 -1.88
N SER A 88 12.19 15.40 -2.64
CA SER A 88 12.14 15.39 -4.10
C SER A 88 12.55 14.05 -4.70
N PHE A 89 11.98 13.73 -5.86
CA PHE A 89 12.23 12.49 -6.58
C PHE A 89 11.77 12.62 -8.05
N ARG A 90 12.01 11.56 -8.83
CA ARG A 90 11.48 11.40 -10.20
C ARG A 90 10.86 10.02 -10.37
N ILE A 91 9.98 9.92 -11.36
CA ILE A 91 9.59 8.62 -11.93
C ILE A 91 10.29 8.52 -13.27
N GLU A 92 11.12 7.49 -13.41
CA GLU A 92 11.95 7.27 -14.59
C GLU A 92 11.36 6.14 -15.44
N GLY A 93 11.29 6.34 -16.75
CA GLY A 93 10.90 5.30 -17.70
C GLY A 93 12.08 4.43 -18.13
N ALA A 94 11.88 3.67 -19.20
CA ALA A 94 12.94 2.90 -19.84
C ALA A 94 14.13 3.82 -20.21
N ALA A 95 15.35 3.34 -19.96
CA ALA A 95 16.61 4.09 -20.12
C ALA A 95 16.86 5.25 -19.12
N GLY A 96 16.08 5.36 -18.04
CA GLY A 96 16.37 6.27 -16.92
C GLY A 96 15.95 7.74 -17.15
N ALA A 97 15.27 8.04 -18.26
CA ALA A 97 14.72 9.36 -18.51
C ALA A 97 13.45 9.59 -17.66
N PRO A 98 13.24 10.77 -17.05
CA PRO A 98 12.04 11.03 -16.28
C PRO A 98 10.81 11.18 -17.18
N ILE A 99 9.69 10.60 -16.75
CA ILE A 99 8.40 10.85 -17.38
C ILE A 99 7.80 12.15 -16.82
N THR A 100 7.09 12.89 -17.67
CA THR A 100 6.48 14.19 -17.32
C THR A 100 5.00 14.27 -17.68
N ALA A 101 4.48 13.24 -18.34
CA ALA A 101 3.10 13.14 -18.79
C ALA A 101 2.34 12.15 -17.91
N TYR A 102 1.33 12.65 -17.20
CA TYR A 102 0.51 11.93 -16.24
C TYR A 102 -0.97 12.17 -16.53
N THR A 103 -1.80 11.23 -16.12
CA THR A 103 -3.26 11.38 -16.12
C THR A 103 -3.71 11.76 -14.72
N THR A 104 -4.43 12.87 -14.59
CA THR A 104 -4.97 13.31 -13.30
C THR A 104 -6.03 12.31 -12.81
N THR A 105 -5.81 11.75 -11.63
CA THR A 105 -6.74 10.85 -10.91
C THR A 105 -6.96 11.40 -9.52
N HIS A 106 -8.19 11.38 -9.00
CA HIS A 106 -8.49 11.95 -7.68
C HIS A 106 -7.97 13.40 -7.53
N GLU A 107 -8.15 14.21 -8.59
CA GLU A 107 -7.73 15.61 -8.69
C GLU A 107 -6.21 15.88 -8.66
N LYS A 108 -5.37 14.83 -8.67
CA LYS A 108 -3.91 14.94 -8.62
C LYS A 108 -3.25 14.04 -9.67
N ASP A 109 -2.09 14.47 -10.13
CA ASP A 109 -1.28 13.67 -11.06
C ASP A 109 -0.49 12.58 -10.32
N LEU A 110 -0.23 12.77 -9.02
CA LEU A 110 0.49 11.82 -8.17
C LEU A 110 0.09 11.97 -6.69
N HIS A 111 -0.13 10.84 -6.05
CA HIS A 111 -0.27 10.71 -4.60
C HIS A 111 1.03 10.17 -4.02
N LEU A 112 1.61 10.90 -3.07
CA LEU A 112 2.77 10.45 -2.31
C LEU A 112 2.30 10.06 -0.92
N ILE A 113 2.43 8.79 -0.59
CA ILE A 113 2.14 8.27 0.75
C ILE A 113 3.45 7.96 1.44
N VAL A 114 3.61 8.44 2.66
CA VAL A 114 4.81 8.24 3.47
C VAL A 114 4.40 7.66 4.80
N VAL A 115 4.97 6.53 5.18
CA VAL A 115 4.64 5.84 6.43
C VAL A 115 5.89 5.21 7.02
N ARG A 116 6.04 5.26 8.35
CA ARG A 116 7.14 4.57 9.02
C ARG A 116 6.90 3.05 8.97
N THR A 117 7.95 2.24 8.99
CA THR A 117 7.85 0.77 8.90
C THR A 117 7.00 0.13 9.99
N ASP A 118 6.79 0.82 11.11
CA ASP A 118 5.92 0.40 12.21
C ASP A 118 4.45 0.86 12.06
N GLY A 119 4.08 1.46 10.92
CA GLY A 119 2.74 1.94 10.65
C GLY A 119 2.40 3.32 11.22
N THR A 120 3.33 3.95 11.92
CA THR A 120 3.09 5.30 12.45
C THR A 120 3.53 6.37 11.46
N ARG A 121 3.22 7.63 11.80
CA ARG A 121 3.69 8.81 11.05
C ARG A 121 3.27 8.80 9.56
N PHE A 122 2.09 8.23 9.29
CA PHE A 122 1.46 8.28 7.98
C PHE A 122 1.23 9.72 7.53
N ARG A 123 1.52 10.00 6.26
CA ARG A 123 1.21 11.25 5.57
C ARG A 123 0.80 10.93 4.14
N HIS A 124 -0.30 11.52 3.71
CA HIS A 124 -0.76 11.50 2.31
C HIS A 124 -0.65 12.92 1.75
N VAL A 125 0.27 13.10 0.81
CA VAL A 125 0.65 14.42 0.29
C VAL A 125 0.76 14.40 -1.22
N HIS A 126 0.74 15.59 -1.82
CA HIS A 126 0.71 15.76 -3.27
C HIS A 126 1.84 16.70 -3.70
N PRO A 127 3.04 16.17 -4.04
CA PRO A 127 4.12 17.00 -4.55
C PRO A 127 3.74 17.68 -5.86
N SER A 128 4.41 18.79 -6.18
CA SER A 128 4.30 19.45 -7.48
C SER A 128 5.34 18.93 -8.45
N LEU A 129 4.92 18.71 -9.71
CA LEU A 129 5.79 18.33 -10.81
C LEU A 129 6.40 19.57 -11.49
N ASP A 130 7.72 19.63 -11.55
CA ASP A 130 8.43 20.44 -12.53
C ASP A 130 8.46 19.70 -13.86
N ARG A 131 7.68 20.16 -14.84
CA ARG A 131 7.57 19.53 -16.16
C ARG A 131 8.82 19.65 -17.02
N THR A 132 9.76 20.53 -16.67
CA THR A 132 11.02 20.68 -17.42
C THR A 132 12.06 19.66 -17.00
N THR A 133 12.11 19.33 -15.70
CA THR A 133 13.09 18.37 -15.13
C THR A 133 12.48 17.00 -14.83
N GLY A 134 11.16 16.90 -14.78
CA GLY A 134 10.42 15.72 -14.31
C GLY A 134 10.51 15.50 -12.81
N THR A 135 10.92 16.52 -12.05
CA THR A 135 11.10 16.43 -10.59
C THR A 135 9.81 16.72 -9.85
N TRP A 136 9.39 15.77 -9.04
CA TRP A 136 8.37 15.94 -8.03
C TRP A 136 9.01 16.52 -6.77
N SER A 137 8.41 17.54 -6.17
CA SER A 137 8.90 18.08 -4.89
C SER A 137 7.84 18.71 -4.02
N LEU A 138 8.12 18.78 -2.71
CA LEU A 138 7.35 19.53 -1.72
C LEU A 138 8.23 19.91 -0.51
N PRO A 139 7.87 20.96 0.25
CA PRO A 139 8.47 21.22 1.55
C PRO A 139 8.29 20.03 2.51
N TRP A 140 9.35 19.68 3.23
CA TRP A 140 9.37 18.50 4.08
C TRP A 140 10.23 18.66 5.32
N SER A 141 9.78 18.04 6.40
CA SER A 141 10.57 17.75 7.60
C SER A 141 10.12 16.41 8.19
N TRP A 142 11.03 15.72 8.85
CA TRP A 142 10.73 14.48 9.58
C TRP A 142 10.46 14.80 11.05
N ALA A 143 9.33 14.34 11.57
CA ALA A 143 8.99 14.51 12.98
C ALA A 143 9.69 13.50 13.89
N GLU A 144 10.00 12.31 13.37
CA GLU A 144 10.66 11.23 14.10
C GLU A 144 11.61 10.46 13.20
N ALA A 145 12.57 9.76 13.82
CA ALA A 145 13.52 8.91 13.12
C ALA A 145 12.93 7.53 12.80
N GLY A 146 13.63 6.80 11.94
CA GLY A 146 13.29 5.44 11.53
C GLY A 146 13.31 5.25 10.02
N THR A 147 12.92 4.05 9.59
CA THR A 147 12.76 3.71 8.18
C THR A 147 11.36 4.06 7.73
N TYR A 148 11.26 4.82 6.64
CA TYR A 148 9.98 5.19 6.03
C TYR A 148 9.85 4.52 4.68
N ARG A 149 8.68 3.94 4.39
CA ARG A 149 8.29 3.56 3.03
C ARG A 149 7.52 4.71 2.41
N LEU A 150 7.91 5.06 1.19
CA LEU A 150 7.26 6.07 0.35
C LEU A 150 6.62 5.34 -0.83
N TYR A 151 5.37 5.66 -1.13
CA TYR A 151 4.65 5.17 -2.30
C TYR A 151 4.36 6.33 -3.23
N ALA A 152 4.73 6.19 -4.49
CA ALA A 152 4.26 7.03 -5.57
C ALA A 152 3.14 6.26 -6.28
N ASP A 153 1.91 6.74 -6.11
CA ASP A 153 0.72 6.22 -6.78
C ASP A 153 0.26 7.22 -7.85
N PHE A 154 0.26 6.79 -9.10
CA PHE A 154 0.02 7.67 -10.24
C PHE A 154 -0.45 6.88 -11.47
N ALA A 155 -1.05 7.60 -12.41
CA ALA A 155 -1.34 7.08 -13.74
C ALA A 155 -0.44 7.77 -14.78
N PRO A 156 0.43 7.05 -15.52
CA PRO A 156 1.12 7.63 -16.67
C PRO A 156 0.11 8.05 -17.74
N ALA A 157 0.49 8.98 -18.63
CA ALA A 157 -0.37 9.37 -19.75
C ALA A 157 -0.66 8.20 -20.71
N THR A 158 0.23 7.20 -20.74
CA THR A 158 0.06 5.95 -21.49
C THR A 158 0.40 4.77 -20.58
N GLY A 159 -0.53 3.84 -20.41
CA GLY A 159 -0.38 2.67 -19.54
C GLY A 159 -1.45 2.61 -18.46
N SER A 160 -1.31 1.65 -17.55
CA SER A 160 -2.22 1.47 -16.41
C SER A 160 -1.74 2.29 -15.21
N PRO A 161 -2.62 2.63 -14.24
CA PRO A 161 -2.19 3.14 -12.94
C PRO A 161 -1.19 2.21 -12.26
N VAL A 162 -0.18 2.79 -11.60
CA VAL A 162 0.92 2.05 -10.96
C VAL A 162 1.22 2.67 -9.60
N THR A 163 1.43 1.79 -8.62
CA THR A 163 1.99 2.16 -7.31
C THR A 163 3.41 1.63 -7.19
N LEU A 164 4.40 2.52 -7.17
CA LEU A 164 5.81 2.17 -6.91
C LEU A 164 6.17 2.57 -5.48
N SER A 165 7.11 1.86 -4.86
CA SER A 165 7.59 2.26 -3.54
C SER A 165 9.08 2.07 -3.33
N ARG A 166 9.59 2.81 -2.35
CA ARG A 166 10.96 2.66 -1.86
C ARG A 166 11.06 3.06 -0.41
N THR A 167 12.19 2.78 0.21
CA THR A 167 12.47 3.22 1.58
C THR A 167 13.43 4.41 1.64
N VAL A 168 13.30 5.20 2.70
CA VAL A 168 14.22 6.27 3.11
C VAL A 168 14.54 6.08 4.59
N GLU A 169 15.80 6.26 4.95
CA GLU A 169 16.26 6.20 6.34
C GLU A 169 16.38 7.61 6.92
N VAL A 170 15.81 7.81 8.10
CA VAL A 170 15.91 9.07 8.86
C VAL A 170 16.71 8.80 10.13
N ALA A 171 17.84 9.49 10.27
CA ALA A 171 18.73 9.30 11.40
C ALA A 171 18.15 9.87 12.70
N GLY A 172 18.35 9.15 13.80
CA GLY A 172 17.98 9.57 15.15
C GLY A 172 17.57 8.39 16.04
N GLY A 173 17.04 8.69 17.22
CA GLY A 173 16.53 7.68 18.13
C GLY A 173 15.24 7.04 17.59
N TYR A 174 15.24 5.72 17.46
CA TYR A 174 14.08 4.96 16.99
C TYR A 174 13.54 4.08 18.13
N ALA A 175 12.28 4.29 18.47
CA ALA A 175 11.50 3.43 19.35
C ALA A 175 10.30 2.87 18.55
N PRO A 176 10.33 1.59 18.13
CA PRO A 176 9.25 1.00 17.36
C PRO A 176 7.94 0.98 18.16
N VAL A 177 6.83 1.26 17.47
CA VAL A 177 5.47 1.06 18.00
C VAL A 177 4.91 -0.24 17.46
N ASP A 178 4.20 -1.02 18.28
CA ASP A 178 3.39 -2.14 17.79
C ASP A 178 1.91 -1.76 17.85
N PRO A 179 1.27 -1.40 16.73
CA PRO A 179 -0.13 -0.99 16.71
C PRO A 179 -1.06 -2.14 17.13
N ALA A 180 -1.80 -1.94 18.22
CA ALA A 180 -2.85 -2.84 18.64
C ALA A 180 -4.13 -2.65 17.80
N PRO A 181 -4.97 -3.70 17.62
CA PRO A 181 -6.25 -3.58 16.94
C PRO A 181 -7.11 -2.44 17.47
N SER A 182 -7.63 -1.62 16.56
CA SER A 182 -8.42 -0.44 16.90
C SER A 182 -9.46 -0.18 15.82
N ARG A 183 -10.69 0.12 16.28
CA ARG A 183 -11.84 0.46 15.42
C ARG A 183 -12.34 1.88 15.62
N THR A 184 -11.72 2.62 16.53
CA THR A 184 -12.08 3.99 16.85
C THR A 184 -10.81 4.82 16.86
N ALA A 185 -10.87 5.97 16.21
CA ALA A 185 -9.80 6.95 16.16
C ALA A 185 -10.31 8.31 16.62
N GLN A 186 -9.53 8.98 17.46
CA GLN A 186 -9.74 10.39 17.83
C GLN A 186 -8.74 11.25 17.07
N VAL A 187 -9.22 12.28 16.37
CA VAL A 187 -8.37 13.24 15.65
C VAL A 187 -9.02 14.61 15.67
N ASP A 188 -8.32 15.62 16.19
CA ASP A 188 -8.76 17.02 16.26
C ASP A 188 -10.23 17.22 16.73
N GLY A 189 -10.62 16.51 17.80
CA GLY A 189 -11.97 16.58 18.36
C GLY A 189 -13.04 15.76 17.62
N PHE A 190 -12.67 15.05 16.56
CA PHE A 190 -13.54 14.09 15.88
C PHE A 190 -13.34 12.68 16.40
N THR A 191 -14.43 11.93 16.40
CA THR A 191 -14.47 10.50 16.62
C THR A 191 -14.86 9.80 15.32
N VAL A 192 -13.96 8.96 14.83
CA VAL A 192 -14.20 8.14 13.64
C VAL A 192 -14.27 6.68 14.06
N THR A 193 -15.35 5.98 13.70
CA THR A 193 -15.53 4.55 13.98
C THR A 193 -15.55 3.75 12.69
N LEU A 194 -14.87 2.61 12.68
CA LEU A 194 -14.81 1.67 11.56
C LEU A 194 -15.70 0.45 11.84
N GLY A 195 -16.70 0.26 10.98
CA GLY A 195 -17.54 -0.94 10.89
C GLY A 195 -17.16 -1.83 9.72
N GLY A 196 -17.45 -3.13 9.83
CA GLY A 196 -17.05 -4.16 8.88
C GLY A 196 -15.79 -4.92 9.30
N ASP A 197 -15.54 -6.06 8.67
CA ASP A 197 -14.41 -6.95 8.96
C ASP A 197 -13.64 -7.25 7.68
N LEU A 198 -12.33 -7.44 7.79
CA LEU A 198 -11.53 -7.94 6.68
C LEU A 198 -11.52 -9.46 6.68
N THR A 199 -11.77 -10.07 5.53
CA THR A 199 -11.60 -11.50 5.32
C THR A 199 -10.55 -11.75 4.24
N ALA A 200 -9.56 -12.59 4.55
CA ALA A 200 -8.50 -12.92 3.63
C ALA A 200 -9.03 -13.54 2.32
N GLY A 201 -8.62 -12.99 1.19
CA GLY A 201 -9.02 -13.43 -0.15
C GLY A 201 -10.38 -12.89 -0.62
N ALA A 202 -11.14 -12.19 0.24
CA ALA A 202 -12.48 -11.72 -0.08
C ALA A 202 -12.58 -10.19 -0.11
N SER A 203 -13.43 -9.67 -1.02
CA SER A 203 -13.83 -8.27 -1.01
C SER A 203 -14.78 -8.04 0.18
N SER A 204 -14.38 -7.15 1.08
CA SER A 204 -15.07 -6.90 2.34
C SER A 204 -15.59 -5.45 2.38
N PRO A 205 -16.86 -5.22 2.76
CA PRO A 205 -17.37 -3.87 2.96
C PRO A 205 -16.84 -3.28 4.27
N LEU A 206 -16.31 -2.06 4.20
CA LEU A 206 -15.92 -1.26 5.34
C LEU A 206 -16.73 0.03 5.36
N THR A 207 -17.16 0.47 6.54
CA THR A 207 -17.88 1.74 6.70
C THR A 207 -17.26 2.56 7.81
N LEU A 208 -16.81 3.76 7.47
CA LEU A 208 -16.25 4.70 8.42
C LEU A 208 -17.29 5.77 8.74
N ARG A 209 -17.56 5.99 10.02
CA ARG A 209 -18.53 6.99 10.49
C ARG A 209 -17.81 8.10 11.23
N VAL A 210 -18.03 9.35 10.82
CA VAL A 210 -17.42 10.54 11.43
C VAL A 210 -18.44 11.22 12.34
N SER A 211 -18.02 11.55 13.55
CA SER A 211 -18.80 12.31 14.53
C SER A 211 -17.92 13.35 15.22
N ARG A 212 -18.54 14.40 15.75
CA ARG A 212 -17.92 15.45 16.56
C ARG A 212 -18.82 15.67 17.76
N ASP A 213 -18.25 15.63 18.97
CA ASP A 213 -19.00 15.80 20.23
C ASP A 213 -20.24 14.87 20.37
N GLY A 214 -20.12 13.64 19.85
CA GLY A 214 -21.21 12.65 19.86
C GLY A 214 -22.28 12.85 18.77
N ALA A 215 -22.25 13.96 18.02
CA ALA A 215 -23.16 14.20 16.90
C ALA A 215 -22.57 13.69 15.57
N PRO A 216 -23.34 12.99 14.72
CA PRO A 216 -22.88 12.59 13.40
C PRO A 216 -22.54 13.80 12.52
N VAL A 217 -21.41 13.75 11.82
CA VAL A 217 -21.00 14.81 10.87
C VAL A 217 -21.63 14.53 9.51
N THR A 218 -22.64 15.32 9.14
CA THR A 218 -23.33 15.20 7.84
C THR A 218 -22.88 16.26 6.81
N ALA A 219 -21.76 16.92 7.10
CA ALA A 219 -21.20 17.99 6.28
C ALA A 219 -19.75 17.68 5.87
N LEU A 220 -19.43 16.41 5.59
CA LEU A 220 -18.13 16.04 5.03
C LEU A 220 -17.97 16.74 3.68
N GLN A 221 -16.81 17.36 3.48
CA GLN A 221 -16.48 18.05 2.24
C GLN A 221 -15.76 17.10 1.28
N PRO A 222 -15.97 17.24 -0.03
CA PRO A 222 -15.19 16.54 -1.03
C PRO A 222 -13.71 16.91 -0.92
N TYR A 223 -12.86 15.91 -0.89
CA TYR A 223 -11.41 16.04 -0.96
C TYR A 223 -10.89 14.97 -1.90
N LEU A 224 -10.12 15.35 -2.93
CA LEU A 224 -9.60 14.44 -3.96
C LEU A 224 -10.72 13.66 -4.69
N GLY A 225 -11.87 14.31 -4.92
CA GLY A 225 -13.01 13.68 -5.60
C GLY A 225 -13.80 12.66 -4.78
N ALA A 226 -13.67 12.61 -3.45
CA ALA A 226 -14.51 11.77 -2.59
C ALA A 226 -14.74 12.42 -1.20
N PHE A 227 -15.73 11.91 -0.45
CA PHE A 227 -15.95 12.34 0.95
C PHE A 227 -14.97 11.72 1.95
N GLY A 228 -14.14 10.78 1.51
CA GLY A 228 -13.03 10.24 2.28
C GLY A 228 -12.12 9.37 1.40
N HIS A 229 -10.84 9.31 1.76
CA HIS A 229 -9.82 8.50 1.08
C HIS A 229 -9.24 7.51 2.07
N LEU A 230 -9.34 6.21 1.76
CA LEU A 230 -8.87 5.15 2.65
C LEU A 230 -7.65 4.46 2.04
N VAL A 231 -6.51 4.58 2.72
CA VAL A 231 -5.32 3.78 2.44
C VAL A 231 -5.27 2.64 3.44
N ALA A 232 -4.99 1.42 2.97
CA ALA A 232 -4.82 0.27 3.83
C ALA A 232 -3.52 -0.46 3.46
N LEU A 233 -2.71 -0.80 4.49
CA LEU A 233 -1.38 -1.39 4.33
C LEU A 233 -1.26 -2.64 5.21
N ARG A 234 -0.66 -3.72 4.68
CA ARG A 234 -0.36 -4.92 5.48
C ARG A 234 0.77 -4.63 6.46
N GLN A 235 0.59 -4.95 7.75
CA GLN A 235 1.66 -4.81 8.73
C GLN A 235 2.84 -5.74 8.39
N GLY A 236 4.07 -5.25 8.56
CA GLY A 236 5.30 -5.96 8.23
C GLY A 236 5.93 -5.43 6.95
N ASP A 237 5.42 -5.85 5.79
CA ASP A 237 5.98 -5.44 4.50
C ASP A 237 5.38 -4.13 3.95
N LEU A 238 4.28 -3.69 4.55
CA LEU A 238 3.49 -2.53 4.11
C LEU A 238 2.99 -2.69 2.68
N ALA A 239 2.59 -3.91 2.31
CA ALA A 239 1.90 -4.13 1.04
C ALA A 239 0.62 -3.30 0.95
N PHE A 240 0.42 -2.67 -0.20
CA PHE A 240 -0.75 -1.83 -0.47
C PHE A 240 -1.99 -2.70 -0.72
N LEU A 241 -3.11 -2.34 -0.12
CA LEU A 241 -4.38 -3.04 -0.32
C LEU A 241 -5.18 -2.35 -1.41
N HIS A 242 -5.93 -3.16 -2.15
CA HIS A 242 -6.92 -2.69 -3.08
C HIS A 242 -8.13 -2.17 -2.27
N VAL A 243 -8.37 -0.87 -2.34
CA VAL A 243 -9.49 -0.19 -1.68
C VAL A 243 -10.16 0.75 -2.69
N HIS A 244 -11.49 0.71 -2.77
CA HIS A 244 -12.25 1.67 -3.56
C HIS A 244 -13.43 2.23 -2.76
N PRO A 245 -13.72 3.54 -2.87
CA PRO A 245 -14.91 4.13 -2.27
C PRO A 245 -16.16 3.59 -2.96
N GLU A 246 -17.25 3.50 -2.20
CA GLU A 246 -18.59 3.24 -2.72
C GLU A 246 -19.41 4.54 -2.76
N GLY A 247 -20.27 4.66 -3.77
CA GLY A 247 -21.14 5.82 -3.96
C GLY A 247 -20.79 6.64 -5.19
N ALA A 248 -21.59 7.68 -5.44
CA ALA A 248 -21.34 8.61 -6.54
C ALA A 248 -20.20 9.57 -6.16
N GLU A 249 -19.38 9.94 -7.16
CA GLU A 249 -18.39 11.01 -7.00
C GLU A 249 -19.09 12.33 -6.67
N PRO A 250 -18.70 13.01 -5.58
CA PRO A 250 -19.26 14.30 -5.22
C PRO A 250 -18.81 15.41 -6.18
N LYS A 251 -19.64 16.43 -6.31
CA LYS A 251 -19.32 17.68 -7.02
C LYS A 251 -18.86 18.76 -6.05
N PRO A 252 -18.14 19.79 -6.54
CA PRO A 252 -17.80 20.95 -5.70
C PRO A 252 -19.05 21.57 -5.06
N GLY A 253 -19.05 21.68 -3.73
CA GLY A 253 -20.16 22.21 -2.94
C GLY A 253 -21.11 21.15 -2.38
N ASP A 254 -21.01 19.89 -2.81
CA ASP A 254 -21.76 18.80 -2.20
C ASP A 254 -21.28 18.56 -0.76
N THR A 255 -22.15 17.97 0.05
CA THR A 255 -21.82 17.51 1.40
C THR A 255 -22.24 16.06 1.58
N GLY A 256 -21.48 15.33 2.38
CA GLY A 256 -21.69 13.90 2.62
C GLY A 256 -21.60 13.50 4.09
N GLY A 257 -21.62 12.20 4.32
CA GLY A 257 -21.58 11.61 5.65
C GLY A 257 -22.97 11.28 6.23
N PRO A 258 -23.01 10.80 7.49
CA PRO A 258 -21.87 10.61 8.37
C PRO A 258 -21.05 9.37 8.07
N ALA A 259 -21.55 8.49 7.19
CA ALA A 259 -20.88 7.27 6.77
C ALA A 259 -20.20 7.45 5.41
N VAL A 260 -18.98 6.95 5.28
CA VAL A 260 -18.24 6.76 4.02
C VAL A 260 -17.97 5.27 3.87
N ALA A 261 -18.43 4.69 2.76
CA ALA A 261 -18.35 3.26 2.51
C ALA A 261 -17.20 2.94 1.54
N PHE A 262 -16.54 1.82 1.76
CA PHE A 262 -15.44 1.31 0.95
C PHE A 262 -15.58 -0.19 0.76
N ARG A 263 -15.00 -0.71 -0.33
CA ARG A 263 -14.64 -2.13 -0.43
C ARG A 263 -13.14 -2.27 -0.33
N ALA A 264 -12.70 -3.20 0.50
CA ALA A 264 -11.29 -3.54 0.67
C ALA A 264 -11.09 -5.04 0.45
N GLN A 265 -9.98 -5.41 -0.20
CA GLN A 265 -9.58 -6.80 -0.35
C GLN A 265 -8.25 -7.04 0.35
N ALA A 266 -8.28 -7.80 1.45
CA ALA A 266 -7.08 -8.29 2.12
C ALA A 266 -6.59 -9.54 1.39
N PRO A 267 -5.40 -9.56 0.75
CA PRO A 267 -4.94 -10.72 -0.02
C PRO A 267 -4.63 -11.93 0.87
N THR A 268 -4.21 -11.69 2.12
CA THR A 268 -3.83 -12.74 3.09
C THR A 268 -4.48 -12.51 4.44
N ALA A 269 -4.49 -13.52 5.30
CA ALA A 269 -4.74 -13.30 6.72
C ALA A 269 -3.59 -12.47 7.32
N GLY A 270 -3.86 -11.72 8.38
CA GLY A 270 -2.86 -10.88 9.05
C GLY A 270 -3.39 -9.51 9.46
N ARG A 271 -2.50 -8.67 9.98
CA ARG A 271 -2.84 -7.33 10.45
C ARG A 271 -2.71 -6.29 9.34
N TYR A 272 -3.64 -5.34 9.34
CA TYR A 272 -3.73 -4.26 8.37
C TYR A 272 -3.90 -2.92 9.09
N LEU A 273 -3.16 -1.93 8.60
CA LEU A 273 -3.09 -0.56 9.09
C LEU A 273 -3.87 0.32 8.12
N LEU A 274 -4.91 0.99 8.59
CA LEU A 274 -5.83 1.75 7.76
C LEU A 274 -5.78 3.23 8.13
N TYR A 275 -5.81 4.10 7.13
CA TYR A 275 -5.70 5.56 7.27
C TYR A 275 -6.79 6.21 6.42
N LEU A 276 -7.74 6.87 7.09
CA LEU A 276 -8.82 7.61 6.44
C LEU A 276 -8.49 9.10 6.44
N ASP A 277 -8.31 9.68 5.27
CA ASP A 277 -8.38 11.12 5.10
C ASP A 277 -9.83 11.56 4.91
N PHE A 278 -10.27 12.57 5.67
CA PHE A 278 -11.57 13.21 5.52
C PHE A 278 -11.45 14.72 5.73
N GLN A 279 -12.35 15.50 5.12
CA GLN A 279 -12.32 16.96 5.20
C GLN A 279 -13.58 17.52 5.85
N VAL A 280 -13.37 18.41 6.82
CA VAL A 280 -14.41 19.20 7.50
C VAL A 280 -13.83 20.57 7.83
N ASP A 281 -14.62 21.62 7.62
CA ASP A 281 -14.24 23.02 7.84
C ASP A 281 -12.98 23.44 7.05
N GLY A 282 -12.81 22.89 5.84
CA GLY A 282 -11.66 23.12 4.96
C GLY A 282 -10.38 22.40 5.39
N VAL A 283 -10.38 21.68 6.51
CA VAL A 283 -9.20 21.02 7.06
C VAL A 283 -9.29 19.51 6.84
N VAL A 284 -8.25 18.95 6.20
CA VAL A 284 -8.07 17.50 6.01
C VAL A 284 -7.48 16.90 7.27
N ARG A 285 -8.02 15.75 7.69
CA ARG A 285 -7.59 15.00 8.87
C ARG A 285 -7.43 13.54 8.51
N THR A 286 -6.46 12.89 9.16
CA THR A 286 -6.24 11.46 9.00
C THR A 286 -6.62 10.72 10.28
N ALA A 287 -7.56 9.78 10.19
CA ALA A 287 -7.90 8.83 11.25
C ALA A 287 -7.24 7.48 11.00
N SER A 288 -6.63 6.86 12.02
CA SER A 288 -5.89 5.59 11.88
C SER A 288 -6.55 4.44 12.62
N PHE A 289 -6.58 3.27 12.00
CA PHE A 289 -7.20 2.05 12.51
C PHE A 289 -6.29 0.85 12.30
N VAL A 290 -6.55 -0.21 13.06
CA VAL A 290 -5.83 -1.47 12.94
C VAL A 290 -6.84 -2.61 12.95
N LEU A 291 -6.88 -3.39 11.87
CA LEU A 291 -7.76 -4.54 11.73
C LEU A 291 -6.95 -5.81 11.48
N ASP A 292 -7.43 -6.92 12.01
CA ASP A 292 -6.90 -8.24 11.68
C ASP A 292 -7.85 -8.89 10.67
N ALA A 293 -7.33 -9.34 9.52
CA ALA A 293 -8.08 -10.15 8.57
C ALA A 293 -7.98 -11.62 8.96
N GLY A 294 -9.13 -12.25 9.19
CA GLY A 294 -9.23 -13.68 9.45
C GLY A 294 -9.01 -14.52 8.19
N ALA A 295 -8.56 -15.76 8.36
CA ALA A 295 -8.57 -16.74 7.28
C ALA A 295 -10.02 -17.05 6.86
N SER A 296 -10.26 -17.19 5.56
CA SER A 296 -11.55 -17.63 5.04
C SER A 296 -11.93 -19.00 5.66
N GLY A 297 -13.00 -19.03 6.46
CA GLY A 297 -13.54 -20.27 7.07
C GLY A 297 -13.19 -20.53 8.54
N ALA A 298 -12.47 -19.64 9.22
CA ALA A 298 -12.29 -19.75 10.67
C ALA A 298 -13.54 -19.21 11.44
N PRO A 299 -14.09 -19.93 12.44
CA PRO A 299 -15.17 -19.40 13.26
C PRO A 299 -14.69 -18.17 14.03
N GLN A 300 -15.36 -17.04 13.83
CA GLN A 300 -15.08 -15.82 14.58
C GLN A 300 -15.63 -15.97 16.00
N ASN A 301 -14.76 -15.94 17.01
CA ASN A 301 -15.16 -15.79 18.40
C ASN A 301 -15.62 -14.35 18.63
N SER A 302 -16.90 -14.10 18.37
CA SER A 302 -17.61 -12.92 18.84
C SER A 302 -17.62 -12.96 20.37
N THR A 303 -16.67 -12.28 21.01
CA THR A 303 -16.74 -12.06 22.46
C THR A 303 -17.75 -10.93 22.68
N THR A 304 -19.03 -11.27 22.63
CA THR A 304 -20.10 -10.40 23.11
C THR A 304 -20.02 -10.46 24.64
N ALA A 305 -19.45 -9.42 25.25
CA ALA A 305 -19.56 -9.25 26.69
C ALA A 305 -21.05 -9.20 27.07
N PRO A 306 -21.52 -9.95 28.10
CA PRO A 306 -22.91 -9.89 28.52
C PRO A 306 -23.23 -8.50 29.06
N VAL A 307 -24.24 -7.85 28.49
CA VAL A 307 -24.86 -6.65 29.07
C VAL A 307 -25.57 -7.07 30.37
N PRO A 308 -25.32 -6.42 31.52
CA PRO A 308 -26.09 -6.69 32.73
C PRO A 308 -27.53 -6.25 32.51
N ALA A 309 -28.49 -7.15 32.79
CA ALA A 309 -29.91 -6.83 32.75
C ALA A 309 -30.26 -5.73 33.78
N PRO A 310 -31.19 -4.81 33.45
CA PRO A 310 -31.66 -3.82 34.41
C PRO A 310 -32.46 -4.49 35.55
N PRO A 311 -32.50 -3.93 36.76
CA PRO A 311 -33.25 -4.49 37.87
C PRO A 311 -34.74 -4.44 37.56
N ALA A 312 -35.44 -5.55 37.81
CA ALA A 312 -36.89 -5.62 37.71
C ALA A 312 -37.52 -4.87 38.90
N ASP A 313 -38.39 -3.90 38.60
CA ASP A 313 -39.24 -3.23 39.57
C ASP A 313 -40.22 -4.23 40.19
N GLY A 314 -40.01 -4.55 41.47
CA GLY A 314 -40.93 -5.32 42.29
C GLY A 314 -41.95 -4.40 42.96
N HIS A 315 -43.15 -4.29 42.38
CA HIS A 315 -44.34 -3.87 43.12
C HIS A 315 -44.80 -5.00 44.05
N GLY A 316 -44.95 -4.69 45.32
CA GLY A 316 -45.61 -5.55 46.31
C GLY A 316 -45.89 -4.77 47.58
N GLY A 317 -47.14 -4.33 47.75
CA GLY A 317 -47.61 -3.68 48.97
C GLY A 317 -47.91 -4.70 50.07
N HIS A 318 -47.64 -4.30 51.32
CA HIS A 318 -48.57 -4.19 52.44
C HIS A 318 -47.83 -3.54 53.62
#